data_AF-A0A2E8I9M9-F1
#
_entry.id   AF-A0A2E8I9M9-F1
#
_cell.length_a   1.000
_cell.length_b   1.000
_cell.length_c   1.000
_cell.angle_alpha   90.00
_cell.angle_beta   90.00
_cell.angle_gamma   90.00
#
_symmetry.space_group_name_H-M   'P 1'
#
loop_
_entity.id
_entity.type
_entity.pdbx_description
1 polymer ?
#
loop_
_entity_poly.entity_id
_entity_poly.type
_entity_poly.pdbx_seq_one_letter_code
_entity_poly.pdbx_strand_id
1 'polypeptide(L)'
;MFSDAPYGSIDFEKIESILRVTFPYFSSSSELVGLGKSYFIGNTEDDLVKLDLFYTDPFVFPLILEQNVRFASVQEIAAMKFEVVGQGGRKKDFWDIHELLESYTLQELIGFYLKRYPYNLSKEELMNKIVDFSLAEDDFTPNCYRAKIWELIKLDLEELVEI
;
A
#
# COMPACT_ATOMS: atom_id res chain seq x y z
N MET A 1 -5.46 -7.04 -3.54
CA MET A 1 -6.43 -6.28 -4.33
C MET A 1 -7.22 -5.38 -3.40
N PHE A 2 -7.14 -4.08 -3.64
CA PHE A 2 -8.00 -3.10 -2.98
C PHE A 2 -9.08 -2.67 -3.96
N SER A 3 -10.31 -2.46 -3.49
CA SER A 3 -11.44 -2.07 -4.33
C SER A 3 -12.24 -0.96 -3.67
N ASP A 4 -12.66 0.03 -4.46
CA ASP A 4 -13.65 1.05 -4.09
C ASP A 4 -15.10 0.60 -4.33
N ALA A 5 -15.33 -0.71 -4.38
CA ALA A 5 -16.66 -1.23 -4.51
C ALA A 5 -17.49 -0.83 -3.26
N PRO A 6 -18.80 -0.58 -3.40
CA PRO A 6 -19.64 -0.28 -2.24
C PRO A 6 -19.51 -1.37 -1.17
N TYR A 7 -19.48 -0.96 0.10
CA TYR A 7 -19.31 -1.91 1.19
C TYR A 7 -20.42 -2.98 1.19
N GLY A 8 -20.03 -4.24 1.31
CA GLY A 8 -20.94 -5.39 1.24
C GLY A 8 -21.33 -5.84 -0.17
N SER A 9 -20.86 -5.18 -1.22
CA SER A 9 -21.16 -5.57 -2.61
C SER A 9 -20.30 -6.74 -3.14
N ILE A 10 -19.15 -7.00 -2.52
CA ILE A 10 -18.28 -8.12 -2.88
C ILE A 10 -18.78 -9.39 -2.20
N ASP A 11 -19.07 -10.41 -3.02
CA ASP A 11 -19.45 -11.75 -2.57
C ASP A 11 -18.20 -12.57 -2.20
N PHE A 12 -17.74 -12.41 -0.96
CA PHE A 12 -16.57 -13.14 -0.43
C PHE A 12 -16.82 -14.64 -0.34
N GLU A 13 -18.05 -15.10 -0.11
CA GLU A 13 -18.40 -16.53 -0.07
C GLU A 13 -18.15 -17.20 -1.43
N LYS A 14 -18.60 -16.54 -2.50
CA LYS A 14 -18.35 -17.02 -3.86
C LYS A 14 -16.86 -17.02 -4.21
N ILE A 15 -16.12 -15.99 -3.80
CA ILE A 15 -14.67 -15.93 -4.02
C ILE A 15 -13.98 -17.08 -3.28
N GLU A 16 -14.34 -17.33 -2.02
CA GLU A 16 -13.79 -18.42 -1.23
C GLU A 16 -14.09 -19.80 -1.82
N SER A 17 -15.32 -20.02 -2.28
CA SER A 17 -15.69 -21.24 -2.99
C SER A 17 -14.78 -21.47 -4.20
N ILE A 18 -14.52 -20.44 -4.99
CA ILE A 18 -13.63 -20.54 -6.16
C ILE A 18 -12.20 -20.82 -5.72
N LEU A 19 -11.67 -20.11 -4.71
CA LEU A 19 -10.30 -20.30 -4.23
C LEU A 19 -10.08 -21.73 -3.69
N ARG A 20 -11.03 -22.26 -2.91
CA ARG A 20 -10.99 -23.62 -2.36
C ARG A 20 -11.01 -24.71 -3.45
N VAL A 21 -11.68 -24.46 -4.57
CA VAL A 21 -11.72 -25.40 -5.71
C VAL A 21 -10.48 -25.28 -6.59
N THR A 22 -9.93 -24.07 -6.70
CA THR A 22 -8.80 -23.78 -7.61
C THR A 22 -7.47 -24.20 -7.04
N PHE A 23 -7.25 -24.02 -5.73
CA PHE A 23 -5.96 -24.25 -5.08
C PHE A 23 -6.01 -25.45 -4.14
N PRO A 24 -5.05 -26.39 -4.24
CA PRO A 24 -4.97 -27.54 -3.34
C PRO A 24 -4.87 -27.16 -1.86
N TYR A 25 -4.15 -26.07 -1.57
CA TYR A 25 -4.09 -25.48 -0.24
C TYR A 25 -4.86 -24.15 -0.19
N PHE A 26 -5.66 -24.00 0.86
CA PHE A 26 -6.40 -22.79 1.17
C PHE A 26 -6.48 -22.57 2.67
N SER A 27 -6.16 -21.37 3.12
CA SER A 27 -6.38 -20.89 4.48
C SER A 27 -6.82 -19.43 4.46
N SER A 28 -7.59 -19.01 5.48
CA SER A 28 -8.04 -17.62 5.63
C SER A 28 -7.64 -17.09 7.00
N SER A 29 -7.24 -15.81 7.07
CA SER A 29 -6.74 -15.21 8.31
C SER A 29 -7.83 -14.93 9.37
N SER A 30 -9.11 -14.92 8.99
CA SER A 30 -10.25 -14.59 9.85
C SER A 30 -11.55 -15.20 9.30
N GLU A 31 -12.47 -15.61 10.17
CA GLU A 31 -13.84 -15.96 9.76
C GLU A 31 -14.69 -14.72 9.45
N LEU A 32 -14.41 -13.59 10.10
CA LEU A 32 -15.13 -12.33 9.93
C LEU A 32 -14.58 -11.54 8.73
N VAL A 33 -15.48 -11.14 7.84
CA VAL A 33 -15.22 -10.15 6.78
C VAL A 33 -15.39 -8.76 7.41
N GLY A 34 -14.29 -8.17 7.86
CA GLY A 34 -14.27 -6.77 8.27
C GLY A 34 -14.26 -5.85 7.05
N LEU A 35 -13.29 -4.94 6.98
CA LEU A 35 -13.00 -4.15 5.76
C LEU A 35 -12.49 -4.98 4.57
N GLY A 36 -12.31 -6.29 4.76
CA GLY A 36 -11.78 -7.21 3.77
C GLY A 36 -11.35 -8.52 4.41
N LYS A 37 -10.70 -9.36 3.62
CA LYS A 37 -10.21 -10.68 4.04
C LYS A 37 -8.90 -11.02 3.36
N SER A 38 -7.99 -11.61 4.13
CA SER A 38 -6.73 -12.16 3.63
C SER A 38 -6.83 -13.67 3.51
N TYR A 39 -6.27 -14.19 2.43
CA TYR A 39 -6.21 -15.60 2.11
C TYR A 39 -4.76 -16.04 1.90
N PHE A 40 -4.49 -17.30 2.19
CA PHE A 40 -3.25 -17.98 1.86
C PHE A 40 -3.61 -19.15 0.96
N ILE A 41 -3.14 -19.10 -0.28
CA ILE A 41 -3.48 -20.07 -1.33
C ILE A 41 -2.21 -20.61 -1.96
N GLY A 42 -2.20 -21.88 -2.36
CA GLY A 42 -0.99 -22.49 -2.89
C GLY A 42 -1.13 -23.97 -3.19
N ASN A 43 0.00 -24.61 -3.51
CA ASN A 43 0.04 -26.05 -3.73
C ASN A 43 0.21 -26.83 -2.42
N THR A 44 0.99 -26.29 -1.48
CA THR A 44 1.31 -26.88 -0.18
C THR A 44 1.46 -25.80 0.89
N GLU A 45 1.58 -26.18 2.16
CA GLU A 45 1.83 -25.25 3.28
C GLU A 45 3.16 -24.46 3.15
N ASP A 46 4.13 -25.01 2.44
CA ASP A 46 5.44 -24.39 2.22
C ASP A 46 5.51 -23.56 0.92
N ASP A 47 4.48 -23.64 0.06
CA ASP A 47 4.38 -22.94 -1.22
C ASP A 47 3.07 -22.13 -1.27
N LEU A 48 3.07 -21.00 -0.56
CA LEU A 48 1.91 -20.15 -0.34
C LEU A 48 2.07 -18.75 -0.92
N VAL A 49 0.99 -18.27 -1.52
CA VAL A 49 0.79 -16.88 -1.91
C VAL A 49 -0.25 -16.26 -1.00
N LYS A 50 0.09 -15.12 -0.41
CA LYS A 50 -0.86 -14.29 0.34
C LYS A 50 -1.69 -13.44 -0.63
N LEU A 51 -3.00 -13.61 -0.59
CA LEU A 51 -3.97 -12.83 -1.35
C LEU A 51 -4.79 -11.96 -0.39
N ASP A 52 -4.59 -10.66 -0.45
CA ASP A 52 -5.37 -9.67 0.32
C ASP A 52 -6.52 -9.14 -0.53
N LEU A 53 -7.77 -9.16 -0.05
CA LEU A 53 -8.93 -8.55 -0.71
C LEU A 53 -9.62 -7.57 0.24
N PHE A 54 -9.49 -6.27 -0.01
CA PHE A 54 -9.98 -5.24 0.91
C PHE A 54 -10.75 -4.13 0.20
N TYR A 55 -11.77 -3.62 0.87
CA TYR A 55 -12.39 -2.35 0.51
C TYR A 55 -11.43 -1.20 0.83
N THR A 56 -11.53 -0.13 0.06
CA THR A 56 -10.78 1.11 0.28
C THR A 56 -11.59 2.31 -0.19
N ASP A 57 -11.14 3.51 0.17
CA ASP A 57 -11.73 4.76 -0.32
C ASP A 57 -11.73 4.82 -1.85
N PRO A 58 -12.70 5.53 -2.45
CA PRO A 58 -12.81 5.72 -3.89
C PRO A 58 -11.49 6.10 -4.56
N PHE A 59 -11.20 5.45 -5.67
CA PHE A 59 -10.04 5.78 -6.49
C PHE A 59 -10.29 7.14 -7.15
N VAL A 60 -9.30 8.02 -7.12
CA VAL A 60 -9.39 9.38 -7.70
C VAL A 60 -8.49 9.57 -8.92
N PHE A 61 -7.75 8.51 -9.28
CA PHE A 61 -6.95 8.42 -10.48
C PHE A 61 -7.41 7.27 -11.37
N PRO A 62 -7.23 7.38 -12.69
CA PRO A 62 -7.64 6.32 -13.61
C PRO A 62 -6.87 5.02 -13.33
N LEU A 63 -7.57 3.89 -13.46
CA LEU A 63 -6.91 2.58 -13.44
C LEU A 63 -6.07 2.37 -14.70
N ILE A 64 -5.03 1.56 -14.57
CA ILE A 64 -4.22 1.08 -15.68
C ILE A 64 -4.72 -0.32 -16.04
N LEU A 65 -5.08 -0.54 -17.31
CA LEU A 65 -5.45 -1.86 -17.80
C LEU A 65 -4.32 -2.39 -18.67
N GLU A 66 -3.62 -3.40 -18.17
CA GLU A 66 -2.51 -4.02 -18.88
C GLU A 66 -2.71 -5.53 -18.90
N GLN A 67 -2.65 -6.14 -20.08
CA GLN A 67 -2.86 -7.59 -20.27
C GLN A 67 -4.18 -8.10 -19.65
N ASN A 68 -5.25 -7.29 -19.70
CA ASN A 68 -6.54 -7.53 -19.06
C ASN A 68 -6.51 -7.61 -17.52
N VAL A 69 -5.42 -7.16 -16.90
CA VAL A 69 -5.30 -7.00 -15.44
C VAL A 69 -5.43 -5.52 -15.10
N ARG A 70 -6.27 -5.24 -14.11
CA ARG A 70 -6.47 -3.88 -13.58
C ARG A 70 -5.43 -3.58 -12.53
N PHE A 71 -4.70 -2.50 -12.73
CA PHE A 71 -3.71 -1.96 -11.80
C PHE A 71 -4.14 -0.57 -11.34
N ALA A 72 -3.79 -0.24 -10.09
CA ALA A 72 -3.84 1.12 -9.62
C ALA A 72 -2.77 1.94 -10.35
N SER A 73 -3.05 3.22 -10.63
CA SER A 73 -2.03 4.11 -11.18
C SER A 73 -0.95 4.43 -10.14
N VAL A 74 0.20 4.92 -10.60
CA VAL A 74 1.31 5.28 -9.71
C VAL A 74 0.90 6.38 -8.73
N GLN A 75 0.10 7.36 -9.17
CA GLN A 75 -0.42 8.43 -8.31
C GLN A 75 -1.31 7.89 -7.19
N GLU A 76 -2.12 6.89 -7.52
CA GLU A 76 -3.00 6.21 -6.58
C GLU A 76 -2.19 5.42 -5.53
N ILE A 77 -1.18 4.68 -5.98
CA ILE A 77 -0.27 3.93 -5.10
C ILE A 77 0.51 4.88 -4.20
N ALA A 78 1.00 5.99 -4.75
CA ALA A 78 1.69 7.03 -4.00
C ALA A 78 0.79 7.57 -2.88
N ALA A 79 -0.44 7.99 -3.19
CA ALA A 79 -1.38 8.49 -2.19
C ALA A 79 -1.61 7.47 -1.06
N MET A 80 -1.77 6.19 -1.39
CA MET A 80 -1.91 5.12 -0.38
C MET A 80 -0.66 4.97 0.50
N LYS A 81 0.55 5.14 -0.05
CA LYS A 81 1.80 5.09 0.72
C LYS A 81 1.90 6.25 1.70
N PHE A 82 1.56 7.47 1.28
CA PHE A 82 1.54 8.63 2.16
C PHE A 82 0.49 8.52 3.26
N GLU A 83 -0.66 7.91 3.00
CA GLU A 83 -1.64 7.63 4.07
C GLU A 83 -1.08 6.68 5.14
N VAL A 84 -0.37 5.63 4.72
CA VAL A 84 0.28 4.70 5.66
C VAL A 84 1.39 5.38 6.45
N VAL A 85 2.24 6.18 5.80
CA VAL A 85 3.31 6.96 6.46
C VAL A 85 2.73 8.03 7.40
N GLY A 86 1.63 8.67 7.03
CA GLY A 86 0.89 9.60 7.88
C GLY A 86 0.47 9.00 9.24
N GLN A 87 0.26 7.68 9.26
CA GLN A 87 -0.09 6.92 10.47
C GLN A 87 1.12 6.26 11.15
N GLY A 88 2.35 6.64 10.79
CA GLY A 88 3.60 6.12 11.35
C GLY A 88 4.43 5.28 10.38
N GLY A 89 3.79 4.72 9.36
CA GLY A 89 4.46 3.97 8.31
C GLY A 89 5.11 2.65 8.75
N ARG A 90 5.64 1.94 7.75
CA ARG A 90 6.56 0.82 7.92
C ARG A 90 7.81 1.13 7.12
N LYS A 91 8.94 0.50 7.46
CA LYS A 91 10.22 0.80 6.84
C LYS A 91 10.17 0.73 5.30
N LYS A 92 9.51 -0.31 4.76
CA LYS A 92 9.32 -0.45 3.30
C LYS A 92 8.52 0.69 2.66
N ASP A 93 7.57 1.30 3.36
CA ASP A 93 6.72 2.35 2.80
C ASP A 93 7.53 3.63 2.56
N PHE A 94 8.52 3.93 3.41
CA PHE A 94 9.51 4.99 3.17
C PHE A 94 10.43 4.70 1.98
N TRP A 95 10.86 3.44 1.81
CA TRP A 95 11.60 3.01 0.62
C TRP A 95 10.81 3.24 -0.67
N ASP A 96 9.53 2.89 -0.66
CA ASP A 96 8.65 3.06 -1.81
C ASP A 96 8.45 4.56 -2.15
N ILE A 97 8.26 5.42 -1.13
CA ILE A 97 8.21 6.88 -1.34
C ILE A 97 9.53 7.38 -1.93
N HIS A 98 10.66 6.93 -1.38
CA HIS A 98 11.98 7.31 -1.89
C HIS A 98 12.25 6.81 -3.32
N GLU A 99 11.69 5.66 -3.72
CA GLU A 99 11.71 5.22 -5.11
C GLU A 99 10.86 6.12 -6.01
N LEU A 100 9.67 6.52 -5.56
CA LEU A 100 8.79 7.41 -6.31
C LEU A 100 9.41 8.79 -6.54
N LEU A 101 10.28 9.25 -5.62
CA LEU A 101 11.02 10.50 -5.75
C LEU A 101 12.03 10.52 -6.91
N GLU A 102 12.37 9.37 -7.51
CA GLU A 102 13.16 9.33 -8.75
C GLU A 102 12.37 9.85 -9.97
N SER A 103 11.02 9.86 -9.89
CA SER A 103 10.13 10.23 -11.00
C SER A 103 9.21 11.41 -10.72
N TYR A 104 8.99 11.74 -9.43
CA TYR A 104 8.08 12.79 -8.99
C TYR A 104 8.72 13.66 -7.93
N THR A 105 8.35 14.93 -7.89
CA THR A 105 8.70 15.80 -6.76
C THR A 105 7.87 15.49 -5.52
N LEU A 106 8.39 15.79 -4.34
CA LEU A 106 7.64 15.62 -3.09
C LEU A 106 6.30 16.38 -3.11
N GLN A 107 6.29 17.58 -3.71
CA GLN A 107 5.07 18.39 -3.85
C GLN A 107 4.00 17.73 -4.72
N GLU A 108 4.39 17.08 -5.83
CA GLU A 108 3.45 16.32 -6.66
C GLU A 108 2.87 15.13 -5.91
N LEU A 109 3.72 14.38 -5.20
CA LEU A 109 3.30 13.22 -4.42
C LEU A 109 2.31 13.59 -3.31
N ILE A 110 2.57 14.68 -2.57
CA ILE A 110 1.65 15.23 -1.59
C ILE A 110 0.36 15.72 -2.26
N GLY A 111 0.46 16.33 -3.44
CA GLY A 111 -0.71 16.70 -4.24
C GLY A 111 -1.59 15.48 -4.57
N PHE A 112 -1.00 14.33 -4.88
CA PHE A 112 -1.75 13.09 -5.09
C PHE A 112 -2.44 12.60 -3.83
N TYR A 113 -1.73 12.64 -2.69
CA TYR A 113 -2.30 12.32 -1.38
C TYR A 113 -3.53 13.17 -1.05
N LEU A 114 -3.38 14.50 -1.10
CA LEU A 114 -4.45 15.44 -0.75
C LEU A 114 -5.66 15.32 -1.68
N LYS A 115 -5.44 14.94 -2.94
CA LYS A 115 -6.53 14.67 -3.88
C LYS A 115 -7.33 13.43 -3.49
N ARG A 116 -6.67 12.37 -3.02
CA ARG A 116 -7.34 11.13 -2.60
C ARG A 116 -7.97 11.25 -1.22
N TYR A 117 -7.27 11.91 -0.29
CA TYR A 117 -7.66 12.02 1.12
C TYR A 117 -7.84 13.48 1.55
N PRO A 118 -8.81 14.22 0.97
CA PRO A 118 -8.96 15.65 1.21
C PRO A 118 -9.39 16.01 2.64
N TYR A 119 -9.82 15.03 3.44
CA TYR A 119 -10.30 15.20 4.80
C TYR A 119 -9.43 14.52 5.86
N ASN A 120 -8.30 13.92 5.46
CA ASN A 120 -7.36 13.29 6.39
C ASN A 120 -6.30 14.32 6.81
N LEU A 121 -5.02 13.96 6.77
CA LEU A 121 -3.94 14.86 7.18
C LEU A 121 -3.82 16.05 6.23
N SER A 122 -3.57 17.21 6.81
CA SER A 122 -3.12 18.38 6.05
C SER A 122 -1.71 18.17 5.50
N LYS A 123 -1.33 19.01 4.54
CA LYS A 123 0.04 19.03 4.01
C LYS A 123 1.08 19.19 5.13
N GLU A 124 0.85 20.11 6.07
CA GLU A 124 1.80 20.39 7.14
C GLU A 124 1.98 19.19 8.09
N GLU A 125 0.87 18.53 8.45
CA GLU A 125 0.91 17.32 9.27
C GLU A 125 1.61 16.16 8.55
N LEU A 126 1.36 16.00 7.24
CA LEU A 126 2.00 14.97 6.44
C LEU A 126 3.52 15.20 6.31
N MET A 127 3.96 16.46 6.11
CA MET A 127 5.39 16.81 6.07
C MET A 127 6.11 16.39 7.35
N ASN A 128 5.51 16.65 8.51
CA ASN A 128 6.06 16.21 9.80
C ASN A 128 6.11 14.67 9.92
N LYS A 129 5.18 13.96 9.30
CA LYS A 129 5.12 12.50 9.34
C LYS A 129 6.08 11.81 8.38
N ILE A 130 6.44 12.45 7.27
CA ILE A 130 7.42 11.90 6.30
C ILE A 130 8.81 11.76 6.92
N VAL A 131 9.14 12.57 7.92
CA VAL A 131 10.40 12.54 8.67
C VAL A 131 10.28 11.87 10.05
N ASP A 132 9.10 11.33 10.39
CA ASP A 132 8.87 10.61 11.64
C ASP A 132 9.13 9.10 11.42
N PHE A 133 10.38 8.70 11.60
CA PHE A 133 10.81 7.31 11.41
C PHE A 133 10.61 6.43 12.65
N SER A 134 10.10 6.98 13.75
CA SER A 134 10.12 6.36 15.08
C SER A 134 9.48 4.97 15.10
N LEU A 135 8.38 4.77 14.38
CA LEU A 135 7.67 3.49 14.30
C LEU A 135 8.26 2.53 13.25
N ALA A 136 8.95 3.05 12.25
CA ALA A 136 9.55 2.25 11.19
C ALA A 136 10.98 1.79 11.51
N GLU A 137 11.67 2.43 12.46
CA GLU A 137 13.07 2.15 12.78
C GLU A 137 13.32 0.68 13.15
N ASP A 138 12.41 0.07 13.93
CA ASP A 138 12.51 -1.32 14.38
C ASP A 138 11.91 -2.35 13.40
N ASP A 139 11.31 -1.89 12.29
CA ASP A 139 10.74 -2.79 11.29
C ASP A 139 11.82 -3.44 10.41
N PHE A 140 11.48 -4.57 9.79
CA PHE A 140 12.39 -5.33 8.96
C PHE A 140 12.89 -4.50 7.77
N THR A 141 14.20 -4.56 7.56
CA THR A 141 14.82 -3.90 6.41
C THR A 141 14.43 -4.67 5.13
N PRO A 142 13.83 -4.01 4.12
CA PRO A 142 13.48 -4.67 2.88
C PRO A 142 14.72 -5.10 2.11
N ASN A 143 14.64 -6.21 1.38
CA ASN A 143 15.70 -6.62 0.46
C ASN A 143 15.71 -5.68 -0.77
N CYS A 144 16.55 -4.65 -0.73
CA CYS A 144 16.60 -3.62 -1.75
C CYS A 144 17.60 -3.96 -2.87
N TYR A 145 17.07 -4.25 -4.07
CA TYR A 145 17.90 -4.53 -5.26
C TYR A 145 18.59 -3.30 -5.86
N ARG A 146 18.25 -2.09 -5.39
CA ARG A 146 18.91 -0.83 -5.80
C ARG A 146 20.04 -0.39 -4.87
N ALA A 147 20.43 -1.24 -3.93
CA ALA A 147 21.47 -0.95 -2.94
C ALA A 147 21.24 0.35 -2.13
N LYS A 148 19.97 0.76 -1.97
CA LYS A 148 19.59 1.89 -1.11
C LYS A 148 19.76 1.49 0.36
N ILE A 149 20.25 2.41 1.17
CA ILE A 149 20.55 2.19 2.59
C ILE A 149 19.60 3.05 3.42
N TRP A 150 19.10 2.50 4.54
CA TRP A 150 18.11 3.17 5.38
C TRP A 150 18.49 4.59 5.77
N GLU A 151 19.71 4.74 6.29
CA GLU A 151 20.21 6.03 6.79
C GLU A 151 20.27 7.10 5.69
N LEU A 152 20.59 6.73 4.45
CA LEU A 152 20.60 7.68 3.33
C LEU A 152 19.18 8.10 2.95
N ILE A 153 18.23 7.17 2.95
CA ILE A 153 16.82 7.48 2.67
C ILE A 153 16.28 8.48 3.71
N LYS A 154 16.61 8.30 4.99
CA LYS A 154 16.20 9.23 6.04
C LYS A 154 16.76 10.63 5.79
N LEU A 155 18.06 10.74 5.52
CA LEU A 155 18.71 12.02 5.22
C LEU A 155 18.10 12.70 4.00
N ASP A 156 17.87 11.96 2.91
CA ASP A 156 17.29 12.49 1.68
C ASP A 156 15.85 13.02 1.92
N LEU A 157 15.05 12.31 2.73
CA LEU A 157 13.70 12.74 3.08
C LEU A 157 13.68 13.96 4.01
N GLU A 158 14.62 14.04 4.96
CA GLU A 158 14.79 15.19 5.85
C GLU A 158 15.17 16.45 5.05
N GLU A 159 16.15 16.34 4.14
CA GLU A 159 16.58 17.45 3.28
C GLU A 159 15.43 17.98 2.41
N LEU A 160 14.58 17.08 1.88
CA LEU A 160 13.42 17.48 1.07
C LEU A 160 12.33 18.22 1.83
N VAL A 161 12.24 18.04 3.16
CA VAL A 161 11.26 18.72 4.01
C VAL A 161 11.75 20.10 4.48
N GLU A 162 13.06 20.31 4.54
CA GLU A 162 13.67 21.58 4.92
C GLU A 162 13.66 22.64 3.80
N ILE A 163 13.43 22.23 2.54
CA ILE A 163 13.39 23.08 1.33
C ILE A 163 11.99 23.67 1.08
#